data_AF-A0A2E8EZY4-F1
#
_entry.id   AF-A0A2E8EZY4-F1
#
_cell.length_a   1.000
_cell.length_b   1.000
_cell.length_c   1.000
_cell.angle_alpha   90.00
_cell.angle_beta   90.00
_cell.angle_gamma   90.00
#
_symmetry.space_group_name_H-M   'P 1'
#
loop_
_entity.id
_entity.type
_entity.pdbx_description
1 polymer ?
#
loop_
_entity_poly.entity_id
_entity_poly.type
_entity_poly.pdbx_seq_one_letter_code
_entity_poly.pdbx_strand_id
1 'polypeptide(L)' 'MDPDAKIVALRIIESMPDDASLEDIMYELFFRQRVDRGLEELSQGLTVSQDDVKRSLAQKLTS' A
#
# COMPACT_ATOMS: atom_id res chain seq x y z
N MET A 1 -17.64 -3.58 -4.57
CA MET A 1 -16.57 -4.54 -4.83
C MET A 1 -15.78 -3.96 -5.98
N ASP A 2 -14.48 -3.74 -5.80
CA ASP A 2 -13.64 -3.14 -6.84
C ASP A 2 -13.46 -4.19 -7.97
N PRO A 3 -14.02 -3.96 -9.18
CA PRO A 3 -14.14 -4.99 -10.21
C PRO A 3 -12.78 -5.53 -10.70
N ASP A 4 -11.71 -4.78 -10.49
CA ASP A 4 -10.37 -5.10 -10.99
C ASP A 4 -9.38 -5.52 -9.89
N ALA A 5 -9.84 -5.74 -8.65
CA ALA A 5 -8.98 -6.05 -7.50
C ALA A 5 -7.98 -7.19 -7.75
N LYS A 6 -8.41 -8.25 -8.45
CA LYS A 6 -7.54 -9.37 -8.83
C LYS A 6 -6.43 -8.94 -9.80
N ILE A 7 -6.76 -8.13 -10.81
CA ILE A 7 -5.80 -7.66 -11.82
C ILE A 7 -4.78 -6.72 -11.17
N VAL A 8 -5.25 -5.82 -10.29
CA VAL A 8 -4.37 -4.92 -9.53
C VAL A 8 -3.41 -5.71 -8.64
N ALA A 9 -3.91 -6.72 -7.91
CA ALA A 9 -3.07 -7.57 -7.08
C ALA A 9 -1.99 -8.31 -7.89
N LEU A 10 -2.36 -8.85 -9.06
CA LEU A 10 -1.41 -9.52 -9.95
C LEU A 10 -0.31 -8.57 -10.43
N ARG A 11 -0.67 -7.34 -10.86
CA ARG A 11 0.33 -6.34 -11.31
C ARG A 11 1.30 -5.93 -10.21
N ILE A 12 0.83 -5.88 -8.96
CA ILE A 12 1.69 -5.61 -7.79
C ILE A 12 2.67 -6.76 -7.63
N ILE A 13 2.17 -7.99 -7.59
CA ILE A 13 3.00 -9.20 -7.44
C ILE A 13 4.03 -9.32 -8.59
N GLU A 14 3.63 -9.06 -9.83
CA GLU A 14 4.52 -9.08 -11.01
C GLU A 14 5.64 -8.03 -10.97
N SER A 15 5.48 -6.97 -10.19
CA SER A 15 6.49 -5.92 -10.03
C SER A 15 7.49 -6.19 -8.89
N MET A 16 7.26 -7.23 -8.10
CA MET A 16 8.11 -7.60 -6.97
C MET A 16 9.34 -8.41 -7.42
N PRO A 17 10.41 -8.44 -6.60
CA PRO A 17 11.53 -9.35 -6.82
C PRO A 17 11.12 -10.82 -6.85
N ASP A 18 11.82 -11.64 -7.63
CA ASP A 18 11.55 -13.09 -7.73
C ASP A 18 11.78 -13.84 -6.40
N ASP A 19 12.58 -13.28 -5.49
CA ASP A 19 12.86 -13.81 -4.16
C ASP A 19 11.93 -13.27 -3.06
N ALA A 20 10.91 -12.48 -3.44
CA ALA A 20 9.92 -11.97 -2.49
C ALA A 20 9.20 -13.11 -1.78
N SER A 21 9.10 -13.00 -0.45
CA SER A 21 8.39 -13.98 0.35
C SER A 21 6.87 -13.76 0.28
N LEU A 22 6.11 -14.76 0.74
CA LEU A 22 4.67 -14.60 0.89
C LEU A 22 4.30 -13.47 1.87
N GLU A 23 5.14 -13.23 2.88
CA GLU A 23 4.95 -12.14 3.84
C GLU A 23 5.10 -10.76 3.18
N ASP A 24 6.08 -10.60 2.29
CA ASP A 24 6.29 -9.38 1.51
C ASP A 24 5.11 -9.10 0.58
N ILE A 25 4.59 -10.14 -0.09
CA ILE A 25 3.43 -10.03 -0.98
C ILE A 25 2.21 -9.56 -0.19
N MET A 26 1.95 -10.15 0.97
CA MET A 26 0.84 -9.74 1.83
C MET A 26 1.01 -8.29 2.30
N TYR A 27 2.22 -7.93 2.75
CA TYR A 27 2.52 -6.57 3.20
C TYR A 27 2.23 -5.54 2.10
N GLU A 28 2.70 -5.76 0.89
CA GLU A 28 2.53 -4.83 -0.22
C GLU A 28 1.05 -4.65 -0.61
N LEU A 29 0.29 -5.76 -0.67
CA LEU A 29 -1.15 -5.73 -0.95
C LEU A 29 -1.92 -4.96 0.14
N PHE A 30 -1.62 -5.19 1.41
CA PHE A 30 -2.24 -4.46 2.52
C PHE A 30 -1.84 -2.99 2.55
N PHE A 31 -0.58 -2.69 2.25
CA PHE A 31 -0.08 -1.33 2.15
C PHE A 31 -0.83 -0.56 1.06
N ARG A 32 -0.97 -1.16 -0.13
CA ARG A 32 -1.72 -0.56 -1.24
C ARG A 32 -3.19 -0.33 -0.88
N GLN A 33 -3.86 -1.32 -0.30
CA GLN A 33 -5.25 -1.20 0.15
C GLN A 33 -5.43 -0.06 1.16
N ARG A 34 -4.50 0.08 2.10
CA ARG A 34 -4.52 1.17 3.09
C ARG A 34 -4.29 2.54 2.45
N VAL A 35 -3.40 2.63 1.46
CA VAL A 35 -3.16 3.86 0.70
C VAL A 35 -4.39 4.24 -0.09
N ASP A 36 -5.00 3.30 -0.81
CA ASP A 36 -6.20 3.56 -1.62
C ASP A 36 -7.39 3.98 -0.75
N ARG A 37 -7.59 3.33 0.41
CA ARG A 37 -8.60 3.78 1.39
C ARG A 37 -8.30 5.16 1.95
N GLY A 38 -7.03 5.45 2.27
CA GLY A 38 -6.62 6.78 2.72
C GLY A 38 -6.84 7.85 1.65
N LEU A 39 -6.62 7.52 0.37
CA LEU A 39 -6.88 8.39 -0.78
C LEU A 39 -8.39 8.61 -1.02
N GLU A 40 -9.22 7.60 -0.82
CA GLU A 40 -10.68 7.75 -0.83
C GLU A 40 -11.15 8.67 0.30
N GLU A 41 -10.65 8.49 1.52
CA GLU A 41 -10.94 9.35 2.68
C GLU A 41 -10.49 10.81 2.45
N LEU A 42 -9.32 10.99 1.81
CA LEU A 42 -8.78 12.25 1.31
C LEU A 42 -9.71 12.94 0.29
N SER A 43 -10.23 12.18 -0.67
CA SER A 43 -11.19 12.69 -1.68
C SER A 43 -12.54 13.09 -1.07
N GLN A 44 -12.86 12.54 0.11
CA GLN A 44 -14.00 12.93 0.94
C GLN A 44 -13.69 14.06 1.93
N GLY A 45 -12.50 14.66 1.89
CA GLY A 45 -12.13 15.86 2.65
C GLY A 45 -11.32 15.62 3.93
N LEU A 46 -10.80 14.41 4.16
CA LEU A 46 -9.92 14.12 5.31
C LEU A 46 -8.47 13.96 4.84
N THR A 47 -7.71 15.07 4.83
CA THR A 47 -6.34 15.06 4.29
C THR A 47 -5.22 14.78 5.28
N VAL A 48 -4.27 13.91 4.91
CA VAL A 48 -2.94 13.80 5.53
C VAL A 48 -1.84 13.94 4.46
N SER A 49 -0.82 14.74 4.75
CA SER A 49 0.21 15.18 3.79
C SER A 49 1.28 14.11 3.52
N GLN A 50 1.93 14.19 2.35
CA GLN A 50 3.05 13.32 1.91
C GLN A 50 4.21 13.27 2.93
N ASP A 51 4.40 14.32 3.72
CA ASP A 51 5.46 14.39 4.75
C ASP A 51 5.19 13.48 5.95
N ASP A 52 3.91 13.22 6.28
CA ASP A 52 3.53 12.38 7.42
C ASP A 52 3.69 10.89 7.10
N VAL A 53 3.44 10.51 5.84
CA VAL A 53 3.63 9.13 5.36
C VAL A 53 5.11 8.73 5.38
N LYS A 54 6.01 9.63 4.95
CA LYS A 54 7.47 9.40 5.01
C LYS A 54 7.96 9.23 6.45
N ARG A 55 7.41 9.99 7.39
CA ARG A 55 7.77 9.94 8.81
C ARG A 55 7.34 8.62 9.47
N SER A 56 6.18 8.09 9.09
CA SER A 56 5.66 6.80 9.57
C SER A 56 6.47 5.60 9.07
N LEU A 57 6.93 5.62 7.82
CA LEU A 57 7.73 4.54 7.24
C LEU A 57 9.14 4.51 7.82
N ALA A 58 9.76 5.68 8.04
CA ALA A 58 11.08 5.79 8.65
C ALA A 58 11.12 5.26 10.10
N GLN A 59 10.04 5.45 10.88
CA GLN A 59 9.98 4.94 12.26
C GLN A 59 9.92 3.42 12.37
N LYS A 60 9.46 2.71 11.32
CA LYS A 60 9.36 1.24 11.33
C LYS A 60 10.63 0.52 10.86
N LEU A 61 11.58 1.24 10.28
CA LEU A 61 12.87 0.69 9.84
C LEU A 61 13.99 0.84 10.89
N THR A 62 13.66 1.32 12.09
CA THR A 62 14.63 1.55 13.19
C THR A 62 14.27 0.76 14.47
N SER A 63 13.50 -0.32 14.36
CA SER A 63 13.19 -1.25 15.46
C SER A 63 13.73 -2.64 15.19
#